data_AF-A0A9P4UEK2-F1
#
_entry.id   AF-A0A9P4UEK2-F1
#
_cell.length_a   1.000
_cell.length_b   1.000
_cell.length_c   1.000
_cell.angle_alpha   90.00
_cell.angle_beta   90.00
_cell.angle_gamma   90.00
#
_symmetry.space_group_name_H-M   'P 1'
#
loop_
_entity.id
_entity.type
_entity.pdbx_description
1 polymer ?
#
loop_
_entity_poly.entity_id
_entity_poly.type
_entity_poly.pdbx_seq_one_letter_code
_entity_poly.pdbx_strand_id
1 'polypeptide(L)'
;MATGNGLYACLVVILLFFSQALAASKKCFNGSGDQTNQLPCRPESQDEGICCEAGDICLSNGLCKYGPEAARNASIDVDTYQPGCTDQKWGLVPTPTPMTPNLTS
;
A
#
# COMPACT_ATOMS: atom_id res chain seq x y z
N MET A 1 -13.38 -43.84 30.48
CA MET A 1 -13.89 -42.52 30.90
C MET A 1 -12.88 -41.48 30.43
N ALA A 2 -12.87 -41.17 29.13
CA ALA A 2 -11.96 -40.19 28.56
C ALA A 2 -12.65 -38.82 28.63
N THR A 3 -12.08 -37.93 29.43
CA THR A 3 -12.62 -36.61 29.75
C THR A 3 -12.67 -35.73 28.50
N GLY A 4 -13.87 -35.30 28.09
CA GLY A 4 -14.12 -34.48 26.89
C GLY A 4 -13.43 -33.10 26.89
N ASN A 5 -12.79 -32.72 28.00
CA ASN A 5 -12.09 -31.45 28.17
C ASN A 5 -10.77 -31.37 27.39
N GLY A 6 -10.13 -32.51 27.09
CA GLY A 6 -8.85 -32.52 26.36
C GLY A 6 -8.99 -32.16 24.88
N LEU A 7 -10.09 -32.57 24.23
CA LEU A 7 -10.36 -32.24 22.83
C LEU A 7 -10.67 -30.75 22.64
N TYR A 8 -11.45 -30.16 23.54
CA TYR A 8 -11.76 -28.73 23.51
C TYR A 8 -10.51 -27.88 23.71
N ALA A 9 -9.62 -28.26 24.64
CA ALA A 9 -8.37 -27.56 24.85
C ALA A 9 -7.47 -27.57 23.61
N CYS A 10 -7.33 -28.72 22.93
CA CYS A 10 -6.57 -28.80 21.67
C CYS A 10 -7.19 -27.95 20.55
N LEU A 11 -8.52 -27.95 20.41
CA LEU A 11 -9.22 -27.23 19.35
C LEU A 11 -9.11 -25.70 19.53
N VAL A 12 -9.18 -25.21 20.77
CA VAL A 12 -8.96 -23.79 21.10
C VAL A 12 -7.52 -23.38 20.80
N VAL A 13 -6.53 -24.21 21.14
CA VAL A 13 -5.11 -23.92 20.86
C VAL A 13 -4.86 -23.84 19.35
N ILE A 14 -5.42 -24.75 18.55
CA ILE A 14 -5.26 -24.74 17.08
C ILE A 14 -5.89 -23.47 16.46
N LEU A 15 -7.07 -23.05 16.92
CA LEU A 15 -7.71 -21.82 16.44
C LEU A 15 -6.90 -20.56 16.76
N LEU A 16 -6.28 -20.49 17.94
CA LEU A 16 -5.43 -19.36 18.34
C LEU A 16 -4.14 -19.26 17.53
N PHE A 17 -3.56 -20.41 17.13
CA PHE A 17 -2.37 -20.42 16.26
C PHE A 17 -2.70 -20.02 14.81
N PHE A 18 -3.88 -20.34 14.29
CA PHE A 18 -4.29 -19.94 12.94
C PHE A 18 -4.60 -18.44 12.80
N SER A 19 -5.04 -17.78 13.86
CA SER A 19 -5.31 -16.33 13.85
C SER A 19 -4.04 -15.45 13.77
N GLN A 20 -2.85 -16.03 13.92
CA GLN A 20 -1.57 -15.29 13.91
C GLN A 20 -0.95 -15.14 12.52
N ALA A 21 -1.57 -15.69 11.46
CA ALA A 21 -1.15 -15.47 10.07
C ALA A 21 -1.53 -14.07 9.54
N LEU A 22 -1.50 -13.07 10.42
CA LEU A 22 -2.01 -11.73 10.20
C LEU A 22 -0.95 -10.88 9.47
N ALA A 23 -1.19 -10.69 8.17
CA ALA A 23 -0.73 -9.60 7.30
C ALA A 23 0.73 -9.13 7.43
N ALA A 24 1.65 -9.80 6.75
CA ALA A 24 2.89 -9.15 6.34
C ALA A 24 2.53 -8.07 5.28
N SER A 25 2.32 -6.82 5.73
CA SER A 25 2.07 -5.69 4.82
C SER A 25 3.18 -5.63 3.77
N LYS A 26 2.77 -5.56 2.50
CA LYS A 26 3.71 -5.41 1.39
C LYS A 26 4.54 -4.14 1.59
N LYS A 27 5.82 -4.24 1.25
CA LYS A 27 6.73 -3.10 1.18
C LYS A 27 6.32 -2.20 0.03
N CYS A 28 6.47 -0.91 0.22
CA CYS A 28 6.20 0.10 -0.80
C CYS A 28 7.51 0.65 -1.35
N PHE A 29 7.48 1.03 -2.62
CA PHE A 29 8.62 1.52 -3.38
C PHE A 29 8.23 2.78 -4.17
N ASN A 30 9.19 3.67 -4.36
CA ASN A 30 9.03 4.86 -5.20
C ASN A 30 9.34 4.54 -6.67
N GLY A 31 9.23 5.56 -7.55
CA GLY A 31 9.57 5.44 -8.97
C GLY A 31 11.04 5.13 -9.29
N SER A 32 11.93 5.18 -8.31
CA SER A 32 13.33 4.76 -8.44
C SER A 32 13.55 3.30 -8.02
N GLY A 33 12.53 2.65 -7.47
CA GLY A 33 12.61 1.31 -6.91
C GLY A 33 13.17 1.27 -5.48
N ASP A 34 13.32 2.42 -4.83
CA ASP A 34 13.75 2.50 -3.43
C ASP A 34 12.57 2.27 -2.50
N GLN A 35 12.80 1.51 -1.43
CA GLN A 35 11.79 1.25 -0.42
C GLN A 35 11.40 2.55 0.31
N THR A 36 10.10 2.80 0.43
CA THR A 36 9.54 3.96 1.14
C THR A 36 8.88 3.55 2.46
N ASN A 37 8.51 4.55 3.26
CA ASN A 37 7.72 4.36 4.48
C ASN A 37 6.20 4.41 4.20
N GLN A 38 5.81 4.45 2.93
CA GLN A 38 4.41 4.44 2.53
C GLN A 38 3.78 3.09 2.87
N LEU A 39 2.47 3.11 3.05
CA LEU A 39 1.68 1.95 3.37
C LEU A 39 0.84 1.53 2.15
N PRO A 40 0.70 0.23 1.89
CA PRO A 40 -0.16 -0.25 0.82
C PRO A 40 -1.62 0.11 1.14
N CYS A 41 -2.33 0.65 0.15
CA CYS A 41 -3.75 0.96 0.25
C CYS A 41 -4.61 -0.27 0.53
N ARG A 42 -4.13 -1.45 0.12
CA ARG A 42 -4.76 -2.74 0.36
C ARG A 42 -3.70 -3.70 0.90
N PRO A 43 -3.41 -3.68 2.22
CA PRO A 43 -2.36 -4.52 2.80
C PRO A 43 -2.63 -6.02 2.61
N GLU A 44 -3.92 -6.40 2.53
CA GLU A 44 -4.39 -7.78 2.37
C GLU A 44 -4.36 -8.26 0.90
N SER A 45 -4.15 -7.39 -0.09
CA SER A 45 -4.18 -7.83 -1.50
C SER A 45 -2.88 -8.52 -1.89
N GLN A 46 -3.01 -9.69 -2.51
CA GLN A 46 -1.88 -10.42 -3.10
C GLN A 46 -1.35 -9.77 -4.38
N ASP A 47 -2.12 -8.87 -4.98
CA ASP A 47 -1.76 -8.13 -6.19
C ASP A 47 -0.86 -6.92 -5.90
N GLU A 48 -0.32 -6.32 -6.96
CA GLU A 48 0.40 -5.05 -6.90
C GLU A 48 -0.60 -3.92 -6.64
N GLY A 49 -0.25 -3.00 -5.75
CA GLY A 49 -1.16 -1.98 -5.26
C GLY A 49 -0.49 -0.64 -5.03
N ILE A 50 -1.33 0.39 -5.04
CA ILE A 50 -0.99 1.77 -4.72
C ILE A 50 -0.51 1.85 -3.26
N CYS A 51 0.50 2.67 -3.01
CA CYS A 51 0.97 3.02 -1.66
C CYS A 51 0.86 4.53 -1.41
N CYS A 52 0.34 4.88 -0.24
CA CYS A 52 0.20 6.26 0.24
C CYS A 52 0.96 6.47 1.55
N GLU A 53 1.25 7.73 1.88
CA GLU A 53 1.74 8.08 3.22
C GLU A 53 0.71 7.70 4.29
N ALA A 54 1.20 7.48 5.51
CA ALA A 54 0.34 7.17 6.65
C ALA A 54 -0.60 8.36 6.94
N GLY A 55 -1.90 8.09 7.02
CA GLY A 55 -2.92 9.12 7.26
C GLY A 55 -3.53 9.72 6.00
N ASP A 56 -3.03 9.36 4.82
CA ASP A 56 -3.57 9.78 3.54
C ASP A 56 -4.68 8.83 3.04
N ILE A 57 -5.48 9.35 2.10
CA ILE A 57 -6.64 8.66 1.55
C ILE A 57 -6.27 8.08 0.18
N CYS A 58 -6.42 6.76 0.05
CA CYS A 58 -6.27 6.06 -1.22
C CYS A 58 -7.50 6.25 -2.12
N LEU A 59 -7.32 6.89 -3.27
CA LEU A 59 -8.40 7.09 -4.23
C LEU A 59 -8.43 5.97 -5.27
N SER A 60 -9.63 5.60 -5.72
CA SER A 60 -9.84 4.51 -6.69
C SER A 60 -9.27 4.81 -8.09
N ASN A 61 -8.93 6.07 -8.39
CA ASN A 61 -8.26 6.47 -9.62
C ASN A 61 -6.73 6.26 -9.57
N GLY A 62 -6.20 5.63 -8.51
CA GLY A 62 -4.78 5.37 -8.37
C GLY A 62 -3.97 6.59 -7.92
N LEU A 63 -4.60 7.54 -7.23
CA LEU A 63 -3.92 8.67 -6.59
C LEU A 63 -4.05 8.60 -5.06
N CYS A 64 -3.13 9.27 -4.38
CA CYS A 64 -3.26 9.53 -2.94
C CYS A 64 -3.77 10.95 -2.74
N LYS A 65 -4.73 11.11 -1.84
CA LYS A 65 -5.19 12.40 -1.35
C LYS A 65 -4.60 12.66 0.03
N TYR A 66 -4.05 13.84 0.21
CA TYR A 66 -3.47 14.23 1.50
C TYR A 66 -4.53 14.26 2.60
N GLY A 67 -4.20 13.66 3.74
CA GLY A 67 -5.02 13.67 4.94
C GLY A 67 -5.22 15.08 5.52
N PRO A 68 -6.16 15.24 6.46
CA PRO A 68 -6.44 16.53 7.10
C PRO A 68 -5.27 17.05 7.95
N GLU A 69 -4.39 16.17 8.40
CA GLU A 69 -3.23 16.50 9.23
C GLU A 69 -1.92 16.61 8.42
N ALA A 70 -1.98 16.40 7.10
CA ALA A 70 -0.79 16.52 6.27
C ALA A 70 -0.31 17.98 6.26
N ALA A 71 0.95 18.19 6.64
CA ALA A 71 1.60 19.50 6.54
C ALA A 71 1.77 19.86 5.05
N ARG A 72 0.74 20.48 4.46
CA ARG A 72 0.77 20.93 3.08
C ARG A 72 1.35 22.33 2.99
N ASN A 73 2.16 22.55 1.96
CA ASN A 73 2.54 23.90 1.59
C ASN A 73 1.28 24.60 1.06
N ALA A 74 0.78 25.63 1.74
CA ALA A 74 -0.48 26.31 1.42
C ALA A 74 -0.52 26.90 0.00
N SER A 75 0.62 26.97 -0.69
CA SER A 75 0.75 27.42 -2.07
C SER A 75 0.47 26.35 -3.13
N ILE A 76 0.24 25.09 -2.77
CA ILE A 76 -0.10 24.01 -3.71
C ILE A 76 -1.59 23.67 -3.58
N ASP A 77 -2.37 24.07 -4.58
CA ASP A 77 -3.84 23.86 -4.69
C ASP A 77 -4.21 22.40 -5.03
N VAL A 78 -3.23 21.52 -5.17
CA VAL A 78 -3.43 20.13 -5.56
C VAL A 78 -3.52 19.26 -4.31
N ASP A 79 -4.73 18.78 -4.03
CA ASP A 79 -5.01 17.90 -2.88
C ASP A 79 -4.53 16.45 -3.07
N THR A 80 -4.03 16.10 -4.26
CA THR A 80 -3.61 14.75 -4.63
C THR A 80 -2.17 14.71 -5.11
N TYR A 81 -1.49 13.59 -4.89
CA TYR A 81 -0.12 13.37 -5.33
C TYR A 81 0.09 11.99 -5.92
N GLN A 82 1.25 11.83 -6.56
CA GLN A 82 1.66 10.58 -7.17
C GLN A 82 2.04 9.55 -6.08
N PRO A 83 1.37 8.40 -6.03
CA PRO A 83 1.65 7.37 -5.03
C PRO A 83 2.95 6.61 -5.31
N GLY A 84 3.40 5.83 -4.31
CA GLY A 84 4.29 4.70 -4.55
C GLY A 84 3.53 3.43 -4.94
N CYS A 85 4.25 2.32 -5.07
CA CYS A 85 3.66 1.02 -5.37
C CYS A 85 4.30 -0.09 -4.55
N THR A 86 3.58 -1.19 -4.33
CA THR A 86 4.13 -2.42 -3.77
C THR A 86 5.06 -3.18 -4.72
N ASP A 87 5.13 -2.79 -6.00
CA ASP A 87 6.08 -3.32 -6.98
C ASP A 87 7.34 -2.45 -7.02
N GLN A 88 8.49 -3.08 -6.76
CA GLN A 88 9.81 -2.46 -6.85
C GLN A 88 10.14 -2.00 -8.28
N LYS A 89 9.54 -2.61 -9.31
CA LYS A 89 9.79 -2.30 -10.72
C LYS A 89 8.82 -1.28 -11.30
N TRP A 90 7.89 -0.76 -10.51
CA TRP A 90 6.86 0.18 -10.96
C TRP A 90 7.41 1.37 -11.76
N GLY A 91 8.55 1.94 -11.32
CA GLY A 91 9.20 3.04 -12.03
C GLY A 91 10.37 2.64 -12.93
N LEU A 92 10.68 1.34 -13.03
CA LEU A 92 11.68 0.80 -13.97
C LEU A 92 11.10 0.50 -15.35
N VAL A 93 9.79 0.73 -15.55
CA VAL A 93 9.27 0.92 -16.90
C VAL A 93 10.03 2.12 -17.46
N PRO A 94 10.82 1.97 -18.55
CA PRO A 94 11.47 3.12 -19.16
C PRO A 94 10.36 4.12 -19.44
N THR A 95 10.46 5.30 -18.83
CA THR A 95 9.61 6.43 -19.16
C THR A 95 9.45 6.42 -20.68
N PRO A 96 8.22 6.37 -21.24
CA PRO A 96 8.10 6.80 -22.62
C PRO A 96 8.76 8.18 -22.61
N THR A 97 9.80 8.34 -23.42
CA THR A 97 10.54 9.58 -23.63
C THR A 97 9.59 10.76 -23.41
N PRO A 98 9.98 11.80 -22.65
CA PRO A 98 9.11 12.94 -22.41
C PRO A 98 8.46 13.29 -23.74
N MET A 99 7.13 13.17 -23.83
CA MET A 99 6.42 13.66 -24.99
C MET A 99 6.76 15.14 -25.01
N THR A 100 7.72 15.51 -25.85
CA THR A 100 7.97 16.88 -26.22
C THR A 100 6.59 17.44 -26.56
N PRO A 101 6.17 18.59 -25.99
CA PRO A 101 4.97 19.24 -26.48
C PRO A 101 5.22 19.46 -27.97
N ASN A 102 4.49 18.72 -28.80
CA ASN A 102 4.53 18.88 -30.24
C ASN A 102 3.87 20.23 -30.53
N LEU A 103 4.66 21.29 -30.41
CA LEU A 103 4.38 22.61 -30.95
C LEU A 103 4.59 22.51 -32.47
N THR A 104 3.63 21.91 -33.16
CA THR A 104 3.43 22.15 -34.58
C THR A 104 2.34 23.20 -34.73
N SER A 105 2.81 24.45 -34.89
CA SER A 105 2.11 25.50 -35.64
C SER A 105 2.17 25.21 -37.14
#